data_AF-A0AAD4SJG4-F1
#
_entry.id   AF-A0AAD4SJG4-F1
#
_cell.length_a   1.000
_cell.length_b   1.000
_cell.length_c   1.000
_cell.angle_alpha   90.00
_cell.angle_beta   90.00
_cell.angle_gamma   90.00
#
_symmetry.space_group_name_H-M   'P 1'
#
loop_
_entity.id
_entity.type
_entity.pdbx_description
1 polymer ?
#
loop_
_entity_poly.entity_id
_entity_poly.type
_entity_poly.pdbx_seq_one_letter_code
_entity_poly.pdbx_strand_id
1 'polypeptide(L)'
;MAKSPLWSKWSKKEWIISVIGFTVLSLAIILTLDSSSSSSDHVPNQNQITTPLLDEESLVDLILLQNAQQKGAVCLDGSAPGYHFSKGFDSGSENWLLHIE
;
A
#
# COMPACT_ATOMS: atom_id res chain seq x y z
N MET A 1 38.03 31.46 24.21
CA MET A 1 36.81 32.14 24.69
C MET A 1 35.61 31.47 24.02
N ALA A 2 35.06 30.42 24.62
CA ALA A 2 34.01 29.60 24.01
C ALA A 2 32.62 30.18 24.32
N LYS A 3 31.83 30.47 23.29
CA LYS A 3 30.41 30.84 23.41
C LYS A 3 29.59 29.55 23.41
N SER A 4 28.99 29.22 24.54
CA SER A 4 28.01 28.14 24.62
C SER A 4 26.71 28.53 23.90
N PRO A 5 26.05 27.59 23.20
CA PRO A 5 24.81 27.88 22.49
C PRO A 5 23.65 28.06 23.48
N LEU A 6 22.93 29.16 23.28
CA LEU A 6 21.82 29.66 24.08
C LEU A 6 20.54 28.84 23.81
N TRP A 7 20.49 27.56 24.20
CA TRP A 7 19.30 26.73 23.93
C TRP A 7 18.78 25.90 25.12
N SER A 8 19.32 26.08 26.32
CA SER A 8 18.95 25.24 27.48
C SER A 8 18.23 26.00 28.62
N LYS A 9 17.46 27.04 28.28
CA LYS A 9 16.66 27.80 29.26
C LYS A 9 15.15 27.61 29.11
N TRP A 10 14.73 26.42 28.72
CA TRP A 10 13.34 25.98 28.84
C TRP A 10 13.20 25.10 30.09
N SER A 11 12.23 25.45 30.91
CA SER A 11 11.97 24.94 32.25
C SER A 11 11.80 23.40 32.25
N LYS A 12 12.72 22.67 32.88
CA LYS A 12 12.80 21.19 32.89
C LYS A 12 11.53 20.47 33.42
N LYS A 13 10.59 21.21 33.99
CA LYS A 13 9.36 20.72 34.63
C LYS A 13 8.14 20.66 33.70
N GLU A 14 8.14 21.37 32.57
CA GLU A 14 6.98 21.40 31.65
C GLU A 14 7.09 20.37 30.51
N TRP A 15 8.25 19.72 30.34
CA TRP A 15 8.44 18.70 29.30
C TRP A 15 7.61 17.44 29.55
N ILE A 16 7.43 17.07 30.81
CA ILE A 16 6.75 15.82 31.20
C ILE A 16 5.28 15.84 30.77
N ILE A 17 4.60 16.98 30.92
CA ILE A 17 3.19 17.16 30.54
C ILE A 17 3.04 16.98 29.02
N SER A 18 3.98 17.54 28.27
CA SER A 18 4.03 17.38 26.81
C SER A 18 4.30 15.92 26.42
N VAL A 19 5.28 15.26 27.04
CA VAL A 19 5.61 13.84 26.77
C VAL A 19 4.42 12.93 27.01
N ILE A 20 3.73 13.07 28.15
CA ILE A 20 2.56 12.24 28.46
C ILE A 20 1.45 12.49 27.45
N GLY A 21 1.15 13.75 27.14
CA GLY A 21 0.14 14.10 26.13
C GLY A 21 0.47 13.52 24.75
N PHE A 22 1.72 13.67 24.29
CA PHE A 22 2.17 13.10 23.02
C PHE A 22 2.16 11.58 23.02
N THR A 23 2.52 10.92 24.12
CA THR A 23 2.46 9.44 24.22
C THR A 23 1.03 8.90 24.16
N VAL A 24 0.10 9.54 24.87
CA VAL A 24 -1.33 9.15 24.83
C VAL A 24 -1.93 9.41 23.45
N LEU A 25 -1.64 10.57 22.85
CA LEU A 25 -2.11 10.90 21.51
C LEU A 25 -1.52 9.96 20.45
N SER A 26 -0.22 9.68 20.53
CA SER A 26 0.46 8.74 19.63
C SER A 26 -0.11 7.33 19.77
N LEU A 27 -0.30 6.84 20.99
CA LEU A 27 -0.91 5.52 21.24
C LEU A 27 -2.34 5.46 20.71
N ALA A 28 -3.15 6.49 20.91
CA ALA A 28 -4.51 6.55 20.37
C ALA A 28 -4.52 6.52 18.84
N ILE A 29 -3.60 7.23 18.19
CA ILE A 29 -3.44 7.19 16.72
C ILE A 29 -2.99 5.79 16.25
N ILE A 30 -2.07 5.13 16.96
CA ILE A 30 -1.66 3.76 16.63
C ILE A 30 -2.86 2.79 16.75
N LEU A 31 -3.64 2.89 17.83
CA LEU A 31 -4.82 2.04 18.05
C LEU A 31 -5.94 2.27 17.02
N THR A 32 -6.12 3.51 16.54
CA THR A 32 -7.11 3.78 15.47
C THR A 32 -6.65 3.28 14.11
N LEU A 33 -5.35 3.31 13.82
CA LEU A 33 -4.78 2.75 12.59
C LEU A 33 -4.83 1.22 12.55
N ASP A 34 -4.60 0.55 13.68
CA ASP A 34 -4.55 -0.93 13.77
C ASP A 34 -5.93 -1.60 13.58
N SER A 35 -7.02 -0.85 13.77
CA SER A 35 -8.39 -1.35 13.60
C SER A 35 -8.77 -1.72 12.15
N SER A 36 -7.87 -1.53 11.19
CA SER A 36 -8.10 -1.85 9.77
C SER A 36 -7.50 -3.18 9.30
N SER A 37 -7.04 -4.07 10.21
CA SER A 37 -6.58 -5.42 9.83
C SER A 37 -7.55 -6.50 10.33
N SER A 38 -8.62 -6.75 9.56
CA SER A 38 -9.40 -7.97 9.69
C SER A 38 -9.36 -8.73 8.36
N SER A 39 -8.49 -9.73 8.29
CA SER A 39 -8.57 -10.78 7.29
C SER A 39 -8.76 -12.11 8.03
N SER A 40 -9.99 -12.62 7.95
CA SER A 40 -10.37 -13.95 8.39
C SER A 40 -10.36 -14.85 7.17
N ASP A 41 -9.32 -15.66 7.01
CA ASP A 41 -9.25 -16.64 5.94
C ASP A 41 -9.97 -17.93 6.36
N HIS A 42 -11.14 -18.17 5.77
CA HIS A 42 -11.82 -19.46 5.84
C HIS A 42 -11.34 -20.33 4.67
N VAL A 43 -10.59 -21.39 4.97
CA VAL A 43 -10.17 -22.41 3.99
C VAL A 43 -11.34 -23.38 3.74
N PRO A 44 -11.91 -23.49 2.53
CA PRO A 44 -12.88 -24.53 2.24
C PRO A 44 -12.17 -25.85 1.96
N ASN A 45 -12.78 -26.92 2.46
CA ASN A 45 -12.33 -28.31 2.39
C ASN A 45 -12.30 -28.82 0.92
N GLN A 46 -11.11 -29.17 0.41
CA GLN A 46 -10.95 -29.76 -0.92
C GLN A 46 -11.39 -31.22 -0.92
N ASN A 47 -12.57 -31.50 -1.47
CA ASN A 47 -13.02 -32.84 -1.85
C ASN A 47 -14.03 -32.79 -3.02
N GLN A 48 -13.69 -32.13 -4.13
CA GLN A 48 -14.51 -32.25 -5.34
C GLN A 48 -13.66 -32.36 -6.61
N ILE A 49 -13.47 -33.59 -7.05
CA ILE A 49 -12.96 -33.97 -8.36
C ILE A 49 -14.08 -33.68 -9.38
N THR A 50 -13.89 -32.71 -10.28
CA THR A 50 -14.67 -32.59 -11.53
C THR A 50 -13.80 -31.91 -12.60
N THR A 51 -13.59 -32.64 -13.71
CA THR A 51 -13.14 -32.21 -15.06
C THR A 51 -11.66 -31.81 -15.28
N PRO A 52 -10.90 -32.55 -16.13
CA PRO A 52 -9.61 -32.08 -16.64
C PRO A 52 -9.82 -31.17 -17.86
N LEU A 53 -8.95 -30.17 -18.00
CA LEU A 53 -8.81 -29.24 -19.12
C LEU A 53 -9.74 -28.03 -19.07
N LEU A 54 -9.44 -27.11 -18.17
CA LEU A 54 -9.01 -25.73 -18.44
C LEU A 54 -8.71 -25.16 -17.06
N ASP A 55 -7.43 -25.19 -16.66
CA ASP A 55 -6.95 -24.12 -15.78
C ASP A 55 -7.17 -22.85 -16.60
N GLU A 56 -8.34 -22.25 -16.44
CA GLU A 56 -8.54 -20.80 -16.58
C GLU A 56 -7.65 -20.17 -15.50
N GLU A 57 -6.33 -20.32 -15.66
CA GLU A 57 -5.36 -19.43 -15.05
C GLU A 57 -5.94 -18.05 -15.33
N SER A 58 -6.22 -17.28 -14.29
CA SER A 58 -6.94 -16.01 -14.37
C SER A 58 -6.15 -15.03 -15.24
N LEU A 59 -6.23 -15.17 -16.56
CA LEU A 59 -5.53 -14.36 -17.54
C LEU A 59 -6.19 -12.99 -17.50
N VAL A 60 -5.44 -12.01 -17.01
CA VAL A 60 -5.85 -10.61 -17.06
C VAL A 60 -5.41 -10.07 -18.41
N ASP A 61 -6.31 -9.43 -19.16
CA ASP A 61 -5.98 -8.88 -20.47
C ASP A 61 -4.88 -7.80 -20.40
N LEU A 62 -4.03 -7.77 -21.43
CA LEU A 62 -3.06 -6.69 -21.64
C LEU A 62 -3.75 -5.48 -22.27
N ILE A 63 -3.70 -4.34 -21.60
CA ILE A 63 -4.27 -3.07 -22.07
C ILE A 63 -3.13 -2.19 -22.60
N LEU A 64 -3.14 -1.92 -23.91
CA LEU A 64 -2.15 -1.02 -24.52
C LEU A 64 -2.44 0.45 -24.22
N LEU A 65 -1.37 1.21 -23.96
CA LEU A 65 -1.44 2.64 -23.71
C LEU A 65 -1.91 3.39 -24.96
N GLN A 66 -3.09 3.98 -24.87
CA GLN A 66 -3.66 4.76 -25.95
C GLN A 66 -2.86 6.03 -26.21
N ASN A 67 -2.62 6.33 -27.49
CA ASN A 67 -1.83 7.47 -27.97
C ASN A 67 -0.40 7.49 -27.41
N ALA A 68 0.22 6.30 -27.23
CA ALA A 68 1.57 6.11 -26.71
C ALA A 68 2.61 7.02 -27.41
N GLN A 69 2.59 7.07 -28.74
CA GLN A 69 3.52 7.88 -29.52
C GLN A 69 3.32 9.38 -29.29
N GLN A 70 2.07 9.87 -29.29
CA GLN A 70 1.76 11.29 -29.04
C GLN A 70 2.13 11.69 -27.60
N LYS A 71 2.05 10.74 -26.65
CA LYS A 71 2.47 10.93 -25.25
C LYS A 71 3.98 10.80 -25.04
N GLY A 72 4.74 10.36 -26.05
CA GLY A 72 6.17 10.09 -25.92
C GLY A 72 6.50 8.90 -25.02
N ALA A 73 5.54 8.01 -24.76
CA ALA A 73 5.69 6.83 -23.91
C ALA A 73 5.69 5.58 -24.79
N VAL A 74 6.88 5.12 -25.19
CA VAL A 74 7.08 3.96 -26.09
C VAL A 74 8.11 3.00 -25.51
N CYS A 75 8.03 1.74 -25.91
CA CYS A 75 9.05 0.72 -25.64
C CYS A 75 10.33 0.99 -26.45
N LEU A 76 11.38 0.22 -26.18
CA LEU A 76 12.68 0.36 -26.88
C LEU A 76 12.59 0.08 -28.40
N ASP A 77 11.62 -0.71 -28.83
CA ASP A 77 11.32 -1.02 -30.23
C ASP A 77 10.32 -0.03 -30.87
N GLY A 78 9.86 0.97 -30.11
CA GLY A 78 8.87 1.95 -30.56
C GLY A 78 7.41 1.49 -30.47
N SER A 79 7.15 0.28 -29.96
CA SER A 79 5.79 -0.20 -29.71
C SER A 79 5.12 0.53 -28.54
N ALA A 80 3.79 0.43 -28.43
CA ALA A 80 3.05 0.97 -27.30
C ALA A 80 3.24 0.09 -26.06
N PRO A 81 3.60 0.66 -24.89
CA PRO A 81 3.63 -0.10 -23.65
C PRO A 81 2.20 -0.49 -23.24
N GLY A 82 2.06 -1.47 -22.35
CA GLY A 82 0.77 -1.90 -21.81
C GLY A 82 0.82 -2.24 -20.33
N TYR A 83 -0.35 -2.53 -19.77
CA TYR A 83 -0.51 -2.95 -18.38
C TYR A 83 -1.64 -3.98 -18.24
N HIS A 84 -1.53 -4.83 -17.23
CA HIS A 84 -2.63 -5.70 -16.79
C HIS A 84 -3.39 -4.99 -15.67
N PHE A 85 -4.72 -5.01 -15.73
CA PHE A 85 -5.57 -4.39 -14.69
C PHE A 85 -6.66 -5.35 -14.23
N SER A 86 -6.65 -5.64 -12.94
CA SER A 86 -7.72 -6.36 -12.25
C SER A 86 -8.20 -5.52 -11.08
N LYS A 87 -9.52 -5.36 -10.98
CA LYS A 87 -10.15 -4.55 -9.91
C LYS A 87 -10.11 -5.34 -8.60
N GLY A 88 -9.58 -4.73 -7.54
CA GLY A 88 -9.65 -5.29 -6.20
C GLY A 88 -11.09 -5.48 -5.72
N PHE A 89 -11.29 -6.47 -4.84
CA PHE A 89 -12.59 -6.82 -4.25
C PHE A 89 -12.51 -6.73 -2.73
N ASP A 90 -13.68 -6.63 -2.07
CA ASP A 90 -13.83 -6.55 -0.62
C ASP A 90 -12.86 -5.55 0.03
N SER A 91 -12.06 -6.00 1.00
CA SER A 91 -11.06 -5.19 1.71
C SER A 91 -9.93 -4.68 0.80
N GLY A 92 -9.74 -5.27 -0.38
CA GLY A 92 -8.79 -4.84 -1.39
C GLY A 92 -9.34 -3.86 -2.42
N SER A 93 -10.63 -3.50 -2.38
CA SER A 93 -11.27 -2.66 -3.41
C SER A 93 -10.75 -1.22 -3.49
N GLU A 94 -10.16 -0.71 -2.40
CA GLU A 94 -9.50 0.61 -2.33
C GLU A 94 -7.97 0.52 -2.27
N ASN A 95 -7.40 -0.69 -2.33
CA ASN A 95 -5.96 -0.90 -2.27
C ASN A 95 -5.37 -1.08 -3.67
N TRP A 96 -4.16 -0.55 -3.89
CA TRP A 96 -3.46 -0.63 -5.16
C TRP A 96 -2.19 -1.47 -5.02
N LEU A 97 -2.10 -2.54 -5.81
CA LEU A 97 -0.87 -3.30 -5.98
C LEU A 97 -0.30 -3.03 -7.37
N LEU A 98 0.96 -2.59 -7.42
CA LEU A 98 1.67 -2.35 -8.68
C LEU A 98 2.78 -3.39 -8.83
N HIS A 99 2.69 -4.20 -9.87
CA HIS A 99 3.75 -5.14 -10.28
C HIS A 99 4.46 -4.58 -11.51
N ILE A 100 5.79 -4.57 -11.46
CA ILE A 100 6.65 -4.11 -12.56
C ILE A 100 7.54 -5.30 -12.94
N GLU A 101 7.50 -5.65 -14.22
CA GLU A 101 8.32 -6.73 -14.82
C GLU A 101 9.68 -6.22 -15.31
#